data_AF-A0A9P6ENP8-F1
#
_entry.id   AF-A0A9P6ENP8-F1
#
_cell.length_a   1.000
_cell.length_b   1.000
_cell.length_c   1.000
_cell.angle_alpha   90.00
_cell.angle_beta   90.00
_cell.angle_gamma   90.00
#
_symmetry.space_group_name_H-M   'P 1'
#
loop_
_entity.id
_entity.type
_entity.pdbx_description
1 polymer ?
#
loop_
_entity_poly.entity_id
_entity_poly.type
_entity_poly.pdbx_seq_one_letter_code
_entity_poly.pdbx_strand_id
1 'polypeptide(L)'
;MRAFSTLVSLFSTATFVAALPLVARQALEAPADDTKHVVCHHMVGNTFPYTLKDWQDDVALASSKGIDAFALNMGSDSWQPDRINDAYEAAKSSNSTFKMFLSLDMTVLPCGSPDDGAKLRQLVTSNMAKDSQFFINGKAFVSTFAGENCNFGHPSAQEGWGAEFAQHPDLAGKIHFVPAFFIDPQRFGDFKSVMNGAFAWDSGWPNELTSDVAKQALAKGDDKNFLSTFSPTVKVASTSITGEASSIVQKLKDTLSSLLSPTQKAVSNLIGDTAWDTVYLKGLGTLGGLQKRDDPSSGKPTYMAAAAANFFTHYGADTFNKNFAYLGDQFLLAKRWESIINNRDQYDIIELLTWNDFGESHYIGPIKGALPKSEAWTIGFDHTAFLDVNKYYIEAFKTGKFPEITEDRVVMYSRPHIAAANVPDPVGFPKNADLFQDNVWALIFASAPSTVTLNGQVSQVPKGVSKVAAAIKPGDGISAKLDRNGATTVTVDGGDFKFNGSPQAYNFNYFVVGAGANDGQDTPAPTSPSASPALPASSASSSSALATPSTSPTSLSATSSTPTATATQK
;
A
#
# COMPACT_ATOMS: atom_id res chain seq x y z
N MET A 1 1.96 -30.37 -86.04
CA MET A 1 1.24 -30.00 -87.27
C MET A 1 0.65 -28.62 -87.10
N ARG A 2 0.66 -27.84 -88.18
CA ARG A 2 0.16 -26.47 -88.27
C ARG A 2 -1.38 -26.41 -88.22
N ALA A 3 -1.88 -25.45 -87.43
CA ALA A 3 -2.90 -24.42 -87.74
C ALA A 3 -4.38 -24.77 -88.13
N PHE A 4 -5.22 -23.76 -87.81
CA PHE A 4 -6.62 -23.45 -88.19
C PHE A 4 -7.72 -23.96 -87.23
N SER A 5 -8.73 -23.20 -86.82
CA SER A 5 -9.33 -21.98 -87.40
C SER A 5 -10.12 -21.15 -86.35
N THR A 6 -9.93 -19.83 -86.42
CA THR A 6 -10.90 -18.71 -86.34
C THR A 6 -12.35 -18.95 -85.86
N LEU A 7 -12.80 -18.17 -84.86
CA LEU A 7 -13.92 -17.22 -85.03
C LEU A 7 -13.95 -16.17 -83.90
N VAL A 8 -13.95 -14.90 -84.27
CA VAL A 8 -14.18 -13.73 -83.41
C VAL A 8 -15.55 -13.16 -83.78
N SER A 9 -16.42 -12.92 -82.79
CA SER A 9 -17.40 -11.83 -82.84
C SER A 9 -17.81 -11.41 -81.43
N LEU A 10 -17.51 -10.14 -81.12
CA LEU A 10 -18.06 -9.31 -80.05
C LEU A 10 -19.57 -9.04 -80.34
N PHE A 11 -20.45 -8.49 -79.50
CA PHE A 11 -20.43 -7.65 -78.29
C PHE A 11 -21.77 -7.87 -77.54
N SER A 12 -21.80 -7.76 -76.21
CA SER A 12 -22.83 -6.96 -75.51
C SER A 12 -22.39 -6.70 -74.07
N THR A 13 -22.43 -5.44 -73.68
CA THR A 13 -22.03 -4.87 -72.39
C THR A 13 -23.00 -5.23 -71.27
N ALA A 14 -22.49 -5.74 -70.15
CA ALA A 14 -23.19 -5.75 -68.87
C ALA A 14 -22.20 -5.40 -67.74
N THR A 15 -22.45 -4.25 -67.12
CA THR A 15 -21.73 -3.70 -65.97
C THR A 15 -21.99 -4.57 -64.74
N PHE A 16 -20.98 -5.26 -64.23
CA PHE A 16 -21.03 -5.94 -62.93
C PHE A 16 -20.50 -5.01 -61.85
N VAL A 17 -21.39 -4.49 -61.00
CA VAL A 17 -21.05 -3.95 -59.68
C VAL A 17 -20.99 -5.15 -58.73
N ALA A 18 -19.80 -5.47 -58.25
CA ALA A 18 -19.61 -6.53 -57.26
C ALA A 18 -20.12 -6.07 -55.89
N ALA A 19 -21.12 -6.76 -55.35
CA ALA A 19 -21.55 -6.63 -53.97
C ALA A 19 -20.49 -7.26 -53.05
N LEU A 20 -19.89 -6.45 -52.17
CA LEU A 20 -19.01 -6.92 -51.10
C LEU A 20 -19.86 -7.52 -49.96
N PRO A 21 -19.43 -8.62 -49.32
CA PRO A 21 -20.14 -9.19 -48.20
C PRO A 21 -19.98 -8.29 -46.96
N LEU A 22 -21.11 -7.99 -46.32
CA LEU A 22 -21.19 -7.31 -45.03
C LEU A 22 -20.62 -8.25 -43.96
N VAL A 23 -19.34 -8.09 -43.61
CA VAL A 23 -18.76 -8.74 -42.43
C VAL A 23 -19.29 -8.01 -41.20
N ALA A 24 -20.15 -8.68 -40.42
CA ALA A 24 -20.49 -8.25 -39.08
C ALA A 24 -19.20 -8.16 -38.26
N ARG A 25 -18.83 -6.95 -37.83
CA ARG A 25 -17.76 -6.76 -36.83
C ARG A 25 -18.25 -7.35 -35.51
N GLN A 26 -17.84 -8.59 -35.21
CA GLN A 26 -17.70 -8.98 -33.81
C GLN A 26 -16.67 -8.03 -33.20
N ALA A 27 -17.07 -7.31 -32.14
CA ALA A 27 -16.12 -6.61 -31.30
C ALA A 27 -15.17 -7.67 -30.73
N LEU A 28 -13.91 -7.70 -31.19
CA LEU A 28 -12.88 -8.43 -30.48
C LEU A 28 -12.80 -7.80 -29.09
N GLU A 29 -13.12 -8.57 -28.06
CA GLU A 29 -12.76 -8.24 -26.70
C GLU A 29 -11.24 -7.98 -26.67
N ALA A 30 -10.84 -6.84 -26.12
CA ALA A 30 -9.42 -6.54 -25.93
C ALA A 30 -8.80 -7.63 -25.04
N PRO A 31 -7.57 -8.10 -25.33
CA PRO A 31 -6.89 -9.03 -24.44
C PRO A 31 -6.83 -8.45 -23.03
N ALA A 32 -7.05 -9.29 -22.02
CA ALA A 32 -6.93 -8.89 -20.62
C ALA A 32 -5.58 -8.20 -20.38
N ASP A 33 -5.63 -6.99 -19.80
CA ASP A 33 -4.44 -6.22 -19.47
C ASP A 33 -3.71 -6.88 -18.28
N ASP A 34 -2.61 -7.59 -18.55
CA ASP A 34 -1.69 -8.11 -17.50
C ASP A 34 -0.65 -7.05 -17.08
N THR A 35 -0.88 -5.78 -17.41
CA THR A 35 -0.07 -4.67 -16.92
C THR A 35 -0.20 -4.57 -15.41
N LYS A 36 0.96 -4.49 -14.73
CA LYS A 36 1.03 -4.28 -13.30
C LYS A 36 1.07 -2.80 -12.99
N HIS A 37 0.21 -2.36 -12.07
CA HIS A 37 0.11 -0.95 -11.70
C HIS A 37 0.55 -0.72 -10.26
N VAL A 38 1.19 0.42 -10.02
CA VAL A 38 1.43 0.90 -8.66
C VAL A 38 0.80 2.26 -8.52
N VAL A 39 -0.12 2.38 -7.58
CA VAL A 39 -0.85 3.61 -7.27
C VAL A 39 -0.51 4.05 -5.85
N CYS A 40 -0.84 5.26 -5.46
CA CYS A 40 -0.57 5.76 -4.11
C CYS A 40 -1.79 6.46 -3.55
N HIS A 41 -2.16 6.11 -2.33
CA HIS A 41 -3.32 6.69 -1.67
C HIS A 41 -3.08 8.13 -1.27
N HIS A 42 -4.02 9.03 -1.55
CA HIS A 42 -3.87 10.45 -1.30
C HIS A 42 -5.09 10.99 -0.56
N MET A 43 -4.89 11.43 0.68
CA MET A 43 -5.92 12.03 1.54
C MET A 43 -6.28 13.41 1.00
N VAL A 44 -7.39 13.53 0.27
CA VAL A 44 -7.87 14.83 -0.24
C VAL A 44 -8.27 15.74 0.93
N GLY A 45 -8.76 15.16 2.04
CA GLY A 45 -9.04 15.88 3.29
C GLY A 45 -7.86 16.68 3.84
N ASN A 46 -6.61 16.29 3.53
CA ASN A 46 -5.41 17.01 3.98
C ASN A 46 -4.99 18.13 3.00
N THR A 47 -5.69 18.30 1.89
CA THR A 47 -5.29 19.20 0.79
C THR A 47 -6.04 20.52 0.77
N PHE A 48 -6.81 20.87 1.80
CA PHE A 48 -7.49 22.18 1.88
C PHE A 48 -6.60 23.37 1.44
N PRO A 49 -5.34 23.50 1.92
CA PRO A 49 -4.48 24.61 1.53
C PRO A 49 -3.70 24.37 0.23
N TYR A 50 -3.83 23.22 -0.45
CA TYR A 50 -3.09 22.94 -1.68
C TYR A 50 -3.47 23.92 -2.78
N THR A 51 -2.45 24.35 -3.51
CA THR A 51 -2.58 25.02 -4.80
C THR A 51 -2.42 23.99 -5.93
N LEU A 52 -2.73 24.40 -7.16
CA LEU A 52 -2.42 23.58 -8.36
C LEU A 52 -0.93 23.24 -8.45
N LYS A 53 -0.05 24.16 -8.01
CA LYS A 53 1.40 23.94 -8.02
C LYS A 53 1.82 22.83 -7.06
N ASP A 54 1.21 22.77 -5.88
CA ASP A 54 1.47 21.68 -4.92
C ASP A 54 1.12 20.32 -5.53
N TRP A 55 -0.05 20.23 -6.18
CA TRP A 55 -0.45 19.03 -6.93
C TRP A 55 0.50 18.68 -8.08
N GLN A 56 0.95 19.67 -8.85
CA GLN A 56 1.91 19.45 -9.94
C GLN A 56 3.25 18.90 -9.44
N ASP A 57 3.75 19.43 -8.31
CA ASP A 57 4.98 18.94 -7.69
C ASP A 57 4.83 17.51 -7.20
N ASP A 58 3.69 17.18 -6.61
CA ASP A 58 3.42 15.84 -6.11
C ASP A 58 3.25 14.83 -7.24
N VAL A 59 2.52 15.19 -8.30
CA VAL A 59 2.41 14.38 -9.54
C VAL A 59 3.78 14.15 -10.17
N ALA A 60 4.58 15.21 -10.31
CA ALA A 60 5.92 15.09 -10.91
C ALA A 60 6.82 14.17 -10.08
N LEU A 61 6.82 14.34 -8.76
CA LEU A 61 7.62 13.51 -7.85
C LEU A 61 7.14 12.05 -7.89
N ALA A 62 5.85 11.79 -7.72
CA ALA A 62 5.30 10.42 -7.74
C ALA A 62 5.57 9.72 -9.08
N SER A 63 5.34 10.42 -10.20
CA SER A 63 5.61 9.91 -11.54
C SER A 63 7.09 9.58 -11.74
N SER A 64 8.02 10.40 -11.22
CA SER A 64 9.46 10.15 -11.29
C SER A 64 9.92 8.87 -10.57
N LYS A 65 9.09 8.35 -9.66
CA LYS A 65 9.33 7.12 -8.89
C LYS A 65 8.59 5.91 -9.47
N GLY A 66 7.89 6.09 -10.59
CA GLY A 66 7.16 5.03 -11.28
C GLY A 66 5.76 4.78 -10.72
N ILE A 67 5.22 5.64 -9.85
CA ILE A 67 3.82 5.57 -9.43
C ILE A 67 2.95 5.99 -10.64
N ASP A 68 1.89 5.22 -10.90
CA ASP A 68 1.00 5.40 -12.05
C ASP A 68 -0.14 6.36 -11.77
N ALA A 69 -0.65 6.37 -10.54
CA ALA A 69 -1.83 7.15 -10.20
C ALA A 69 -1.90 7.51 -8.71
N PHE A 70 -2.65 8.58 -8.40
CA PHE A 70 -3.17 8.76 -7.05
C PHE A 70 -4.59 8.22 -6.92
N ALA A 71 -4.82 7.46 -5.84
CA ALA A 71 -6.13 7.09 -5.35
C ALA A 71 -6.62 8.24 -4.45
N LEU A 72 -7.48 9.11 -4.99
CA LEU A 72 -7.95 10.31 -4.31
C LEU A 72 -9.01 9.94 -3.27
N ASN A 73 -8.59 9.79 -2.01
CA ASN A 73 -9.46 9.54 -0.88
C ASN A 73 -10.31 10.77 -0.59
N MET A 74 -11.61 10.65 -0.87
CA MET A 74 -12.54 11.76 -0.82
C MET A 74 -13.62 11.51 0.24
N GLY A 75 -13.74 12.45 1.18
CA GLY A 75 -14.82 12.56 2.14
C GLY A 75 -15.90 13.57 1.73
N SER A 76 -16.63 14.10 2.73
CA SER A 76 -17.88 14.85 2.51
C SER A 76 -17.74 16.37 2.44
N ASP A 77 -16.56 16.94 2.66
CA ASP A 77 -16.42 18.40 2.71
C ASP A 77 -16.65 19.04 1.34
N SER A 78 -17.39 20.14 1.32
CA SER A 78 -17.85 20.80 0.08
C SER A 78 -16.73 21.33 -0.83
N TRP A 79 -15.52 21.51 -0.29
CA TRP A 79 -14.35 22.00 -1.02
C TRP A 79 -13.49 20.88 -1.63
N GLN A 80 -13.65 19.62 -1.20
CA GLN A 80 -12.85 18.51 -1.73
C GLN A 80 -13.02 18.27 -3.24
N PRO A 81 -14.22 18.44 -3.85
CA PRO A 81 -14.37 18.39 -5.30
C PRO A 81 -13.45 19.35 -6.06
N ASP A 82 -13.19 20.55 -5.52
CA ASP A 82 -12.30 21.53 -6.15
C ASP A 82 -10.84 21.05 -6.11
N ARG A 83 -10.40 20.47 -4.98
CA ARG A 83 -9.05 19.87 -4.88
C ARG A 83 -8.88 18.65 -5.79
N ILE A 84 -9.94 17.88 -6.02
CA ILE A 84 -9.94 16.82 -7.02
C ILE A 84 -9.81 17.41 -8.43
N ASN A 85 -10.54 18.49 -8.75
CA ASN A 85 -10.35 19.17 -10.04
C ASN A 85 -8.90 19.62 -10.25
N ASP A 86 -8.27 20.19 -9.22
CA ASP A 86 -6.86 20.60 -9.27
C ASP A 86 -5.93 19.40 -9.50
N ALA A 87 -6.17 18.25 -8.86
CA ALA A 87 -5.37 17.04 -9.06
C ALA A 87 -5.43 16.54 -10.51
N TYR A 88 -6.63 16.45 -11.10
CA TYR A 88 -6.77 16.06 -12.51
C TYR A 88 -6.11 17.08 -13.46
N GLU A 89 -6.24 18.37 -13.19
CA GLU A 89 -5.60 19.42 -13.99
C GLU A 89 -4.06 19.38 -13.86
N ALA A 90 -3.53 19.08 -12.67
CA ALA A 90 -2.10 18.87 -12.46
C ALA A 90 -1.60 17.68 -13.30
N ALA A 91 -2.27 16.53 -13.22
CA ALA A 91 -1.92 15.34 -14.01
C ALA A 91 -1.93 15.61 -15.52
N LYS A 92 -2.95 16.34 -16.00
CA LYS A 92 -3.06 16.74 -17.40
C LYS A 92 -1.94 17.70 -17.82
N SER A 93 -1.70 18.74 -17.03
CA SER A 93 -0.75 19.81 -17.38
C SER A 93 0.72 19.39 -17.27
N SER A 94 1.03 18.36 -16.46
CA SER A 94 2.40 17.81 -16.35
C SER A 94 2.88 17.06 -17.60
N ASN A 95 2.02 16.84 -18.63
CA ASN A 95 2.29 15.96 -19.78
C ASN A 95 2.80 14.56 -19.36
N SER A 96 2.49 14.13 -18.14
CA SER A 96 2.87 12.83 -17.61
C SER A 96 1.82 11.79 -18.01
N THR A 97 2.20 10.52 -17.97
CA THR A 97 1.24 9.41 -18.07
C THR A 97 0.48 9.18 -16.76
N PHE A 98 0.71 10.03 -15.75
CA PHE A 98 0.16 9.89 -14.40
C PHE A 98 -1.36 10.05 -14.42
N LYS A 99 -2.05 9.22 -13.64
CA LYS A 99 -3.50 9.13 -13.61
C LYS A 99 -4.07 9.47 -12.24
N MET A 100 -5.39 9.60 -12.20
CA MET A 100 -6.17 9.84 -11.00
C MET A 100 -7.37 8.90 -10.99
N PHE A 101 -7.81 8.49 -9.81
CA PHE A 101 -9.13 7.87 -9.63
C PHE A 101 -9.66 8.17 -8.24
N LEU A 102 -10.97 8.01 -8.07
CA LEU A 102 -11.62 8.22 -6.78
C LEU A 102 -11.49 6.97 -5.90
N SER A 103 -11.05 7.19 -4.67
CA SER A 103 -11.27 6.31 -3.54
C SER A 103 -12.33 6.95 -2.65
N LEU A 104 -13.56 6.46 -2.71
CA LEU A 104 -14.68 7.05 -1.96
C LEU A 104 -14.56 6.69 -0.48
N ASP A 105 -14.44 7.68 0.40
CA ASP A 105 -14.40 7.44 1.85
C ASP A 105 -15.82 7.23 2.39
N MET A 106 -16.23 5.97 2.42
CA MET A 106 -17.57 5.56 2.85
C MET A 106 -17.73 5.56 4.37
N THR A 107 -16.70 5.94 5.13
CA THR A 107 -16.83 6.17 6.59
C THR A 107 -17.47 7.50 6.91
N VAL A 108 -17.40 8.47 6.00
CA VAL A 108 -17.95 9.83 6.17
C VAL A 108 -18.94 10.22 5.07
N LEU A 109 -18.87 9.62 3.88
CA LEU A 109 -19.85 9.87 2.83
C LEU A 109 -21.21 9.25 3.20
N PRO A 110 -22.33 10.01 3.11
CA PRO A 110 -23.66 9.46 3.31
C PRO A 110 -23.94 8.29 2.37
N CYS A 111 -24.64 7.27 2.88
CA CYS A 111 -25.01 6.09 2.10
C CYS A 111 -26.31 5.43 2.58
N GLY A 112 -27.20 6.22 3.20
CA GLY A 112 -28.43 5.74 3.83
C GLY A 112 -29.66 5.76 2.93
N SER A 113 -29.56 6.36 1.74
CA SER A 113 -30.70 6.56 0.84
C SER A 113 -30.32 6.47 -0.65
N PRO A 114 -31.30 6.29 -1.56
CA PRO A 114 -31.06 6.36 -3.00
C PRO A 114 -30.49 7.71 -3.45
N ASP A 115 -30.86 8.80 -2.78
CA ASP A 115 -30.32 10.14 -3.06
C ASP A 115 -28.83 10.24 -2.75
N ASP A 116 -28.37 9.53 -1.72
CA ASP A 116 -26.94 9.44 -1.43
C ASP A 116 -26.21 8.63 -2.51
N GLY A 117 -26.81 7.53 -2.98
CA GLY A 117 -26.35 6.81 -4.15
C GLY A 117 -26.24 7.70 -5.38
N ALA A 118 -27.25 8.53 -5.64
CA ALA A 118 -27.24 9.49 -6.76
C ALA A 118 -26.08 10.49 -6.68
N LYS A 119 -25.76 11.00 -5.48
CA LYS A 119 -24.61 11.89 -5.28
C LYS A 119 -23.28 11.18 -5.56
N LEU A 120 -23.11 9.94 -5.11
CA LEU A 120 -21.90 9.15 -5.40
C LEU A 120 -21.75 8.91 -6.91
N ARG A 121 -22.85 8.53 -7.59
CA ARG A 121 -22.84 8.36 -9.05
C ARG A 121 -22.49 9.65 -9.77
N GLN A 122 -23.07 10.78 -9.36
CA GLN A 122 -22.74 12.09 -9.93
C GLN A 122 -21.26 12.42 -9.78
N LEU A 123 -20.70 12.18 -8.60
CA LEU A 123 -19.28 12.40 -8.34
C LEU A 123 -18.39 11.53 -9.25
N VAL A 124 -18.68 10.23 -9.35
CA VAL A 124 -17.91 9.31 -10.21
C VAL A 124 -18.02 9.69 -11.68
N THR A 125 -19.24 9.90 -12.18
CA THR A 125 -19.48 10.28 -13.60
C THR A 125 -18.78 11.58 -14.00
N SER A 126 -18.72 12.56 -13.09
CA SER A 126 -18.05 13.85 -13.33
C SER A 126 -16.53 13.71 -13.44
N ASN A 127 -15.93 12.73 -12.75
CA ASN A 127 -14.48 12.51 -12.76
C ASN A 127 -14.03 11.55 -13.87
N MET A 128 -14.82 10.52 -14.17
CA MET A 128 -14.46 9.55 -15.20
C MET A 128 -14.39 10.15 -16.62
N ALA A 129 -15.02 11.31 -16.84
CA ALA A 129 -14.97 12.04 -18.10
C ALA A 129 -13.72 12.92 -18.26
N LYS A 130 -12.90 13.06 -17.20
CA LYS A 130 -11.72 13.92 -17.21
C LYS A 130 -10.52 13.22 -17.87
N ASP A 131 -9.69 14.03 -18.50
CA ASP A 131 -8.35 13.61 -18.93
C ASP A 131 -7.56 13.09 -17.73
N SER A 132 -6.71 12.08 -17.92
CA SER A 132 -5.95 11.44 -16.85
C SER A 132 -6.76 10.61 -15.83
N GLN A 133 -8.03 10.29 -16.08
CA GLN A 133 -8.70 9.20 -15.37
C GLN A 133 -7.93 7.87 -15.55
N PHE A 134 -7.80 7.09 -14.48
CA PHE A 134 -7.23 5.74 -14.51
C PHE A 134 -8.29 4.75 -15.02
N PHE A 135 -7.95 3.96 -16.03
CA PHE A 135 -8.83 2.98 -16.64
C PHE A 135 -8.20 1.58 -16.61
N ILE A 136 -9.04 0.56 -16.40
CA ILE A 136 -8.69 -0.85 -16.60
C ILE A 136 -9.70 -1.45 -17.56
N ASN A 137 -9.22 -2.10 -18.62
CA ASN A 137 -10.07 -2.72 -19.66
C ASN A 137 -11.15 -1.75 -20.21
N GLY A 138 -10.79 -0.48 -20.41
CA GLY A 138 -11.68 0.56 -20.93
C GLY A 138 -12.73 1.08 -19.94
N LYS A 139 -12.68 0.66 -18.68
CA LYS A 139 -13.62 1.08 -17.62
C LYS A 139 -12.91 1.95 -16.59
N ALA A 140 -13.58 3.01 -16.14
CA ALA A 140 -13.02 3.93 -15.16
C ALA A 140 -12.81 3.21 -13.83
N PHE A 141 -11.59 3.19 -13.34
CA PHE A 141 -11.28 2.56 -12.06
C PHE A 141 -11.87 3.40 -10.92
N VAL A 142 -12.51 2.74 -9.96
CA VAL A 142 -13.06 3.36 -8.76
C VAL A 142 -12.82 2.42 -7.59
N SER A 143 -12.37 2.96 -6.46
CA SER A 143 -12.26 2.22 -5.20
C SER A 143 -13.03 2.91 -4.08
N THR A 144 -13.01 2.31 -2.90
CA THR A 144 -13.53 2.90 -1.67
C THR A 144 -12.55 2.65 -0.54
N PHE A 145 -12.67 3.45 0.51
CA PHE A 145 -12.33 3.04 1.87
C PHE A 145 -13.62 2.71 2.60
N ALA A 146 -13.76 1.47 3.10
CA ALA A 146 -14.98 0.93 3.69
C ALA A 146 -16.20 0.95 2.75
N GLY A 147 -17.40 0.82 3.32
CA GLY A 147 -18.69 0.93 2.64
C GLY A 147 -19.46 -0.38 2.57
N GLU A 148 -18.93 -1.46 3.13
CA GLU A 148 -19.51 -2.80 3.11
C GLU A 148 -20.92 -2.90 3.75
N ASN A 149 -21.27 -1.93 4.59
CA ASN A 149 -22.58 -1.85 5.28
C ASN A 149 -23.54 -0.83 4.64
N CYS A 150 -23.11 -0.11 3.60
CA CYS A 150 -23.95 0.86 2.91
C CYS A 150 -25.02 0.15 2.08
N ASN A 151 -26.29 0.43 2.38
CA ASN A 151 -27.44 -0.18 1.70
C ASN A 151 -28.26 0.82 0.88
N PHE A 152 -28.00 2.13 0.99
CA PHE A 152 -28.71 3.16 0.23
C PHE A 152 -30.25 3.05 0.33
N GLY A 153 -30.76 2.62 1.49
CA GLY A 153 -32.20 2.43 1.72
C GLY A 153 -32.76 1.08 1.23
N HIS A 154 -31.92 0.18 0.72
CA HIS A 154 -32.30 -1.18 0.32
C HIS A 154 -32.19 -2.19 1.47
N PRO A 155 -32.81 -3.38 1.37
CA PRO A 155 -32.79 -4.40 2.43
C PRO A 155 -31.40 -4.90 2.81
N SER A 156 -30.43 -4.83 1.88
CA SER A 156 -29.07 -5.32 2.07
C SER A 156 -28.04 -4.42 1.38
N ALA A 157 -26.78 -4.48 1.82
CA ALA A 157 -25.69 -3.74 1.18
C ALA A 157 -25.43 -4.21 -0.25
N GLN A 158 -25.60 -5.51 -0.52
CA GLN A 158 -25.46 -6.11 -1.84
C GLN A 158 -26.49 -5.53 -2.82
N GLU A 159 -27.75 -5.46 -2.40
CA GLU A 159 -28.83 -4.84 -3.20
C GLU A 159 -28.59 -3.34 -3.36
N GLY A 160 -28.22 -2.64 -2.30
CA GLY A 160 -27.94 -1.21 -2.33
C GLY A 160 -26.83 -0.83 -3.30
N TRP A 161 -25.63 -1.41 -3.13
CA TRP A 161 -24.51 -1.18 -4.04
C TRP A 161 -24.80 -1.64 -5.47
N GLY A 162 -25.59 -2.71 -5.63
CA GLY A 162 -26.05 -3.15 -6.94
C GLY A 162 -26.92 -2.09 -7.61
N ALA A 163 -28.07 -1.79 -7.00
CA ALA A 163 -29.11 -0.93 -7.56
C ALA A 163 -28.67 0.54 -7.66
N GLU A 164 -28.00 1.07 -6.64
CA GLU A 164 -27.69 2.50 -6.52
C GLU A 164 -26.27 2.85 -6.97
N PHE A 165 -25.46 1.90 -7.43
CA PHE A 165 -24.11 2.20 -7.85
C PHE A 165 -23.65 1.34 -9.03
N ALA A 166 -23.22 0.10 -8.80
CA ALA A 166 -22.50 -0.71 -9.78
C ALA A 166 -23.36 -1.12 -10.99
N GLN A 167 -24.65 -1.40 -10.77
CA GLN A 167 -25.60 -1.79 -11.82
C GLN A 167 -26.57 -0.67 -12.21
N HIS A 168 -26.45 0.51 -11.60
CA HIS A 168 -27.26 1.66 -11.99
C HIS A 168 -26.90 2.11 -13.42
N PRO A 169 -27.86 2.50 -14.28
CA PRO A 169 -27.59 2.90 -15.68
C PRO A 169 -26.52 4.00 -15.87
N ASP A 170 -26.32 4.83 -14.85
CA ASP A 170 -25.30 5.87 -14.87
C ASP A 170 -23.88 5.27 -14.93
N LEU A 171 -23.63 4.13 -14.29
CA LEU A 171 -22.30 3.53 -14.12
C LEU A 171 -22.15 2.10 -14.68
N ALA A 172 -23.26 1.38 -14.89
CA ALA A 172 -23.26 0.00 -15.35
C ALA A 172 -22.44 -0.17 -16.63
N GLY A 173 -21.44 -1.07 -16.57
CA GLY A 173 -20.51 -1.34 -17.67
C GLY A 173 -19.43 -0.26 -17.91
N LYS A 174 -19.46 0.85 -17.18
CA LYS A 174 -18.53 1.98 -17.36
C LYS A 174 -17.43 2.05 -16.29
N ILE A 175 -17.64 1.43 -15.13
CA ILE A 175 -16.67 1.42 -14.02
C ILE A 175 -16.05 0.04 -13.81
N HIS A 176 -14.81 0.04 -13.30
CA HIS A 176 -14.12 -1.12 -12.77
C HIS A 176 -13.98 -0.92 -11.26
N PHE A 177 -14.87 -1.53 -10.49
CA PHE A 177 -15.03 -1.24 -9.06
C PHE A 177 -14.25 -2.22 -8.18
N VAL A 178 -13.28 -1.70 -7.43
CA VAL A 178 -12.37 -2.47 -6.57
C VAL A 178 -12.37 -1.84 -5.17
N PRO A 179 -13.39 -2.11 -4.34
CA PRO A 179 -13.52 -1.49 -3.03
C PRO A 179 -12.61 -2.12 -1.97
N ALA A 180 -12.27 -1.36 -0.93
CA ALA A 180 -11.76 -1.88 0.34
C ALA A 180 -12.93 -2.12 1.31
N PHE A 181 -13.69 -3.18 1.05
CA PHE A 181 -14.74 -3.63 1.98
C PHE A 181 -14.14 -4.45 3.12
N PHE A 182 -14.33 -4.00 4.36
CA PHE A 182 -13.81 -4.65 5.56
C PHE A 182 -14.71 -5.81 6.02
N ILE A 183 -14.84 -6.82 5.15
CA ILE A 183 -15.61 -8.05 5.39
C ILE A 183 -14.72 -9.29 5.30
N ASP A 184 -15.19 -10.41 5.85
CA ASP A 184 -14.58 -11.71 5.59
C ASP A 184 -14.53 -11.96 4.07
N PRO A 185 -13.33 -12.17 3.47
CA PRO A 185 -13.20 -12.39 2.03
C PRO A 185 -14.01 -13.58 1.50
N GLN A 186 -14.39 -14.56 2.34
CA GLN A 186 -15.30 -15.64 1.95
C GLN A 186 -16.69 -15.13 1.50
N ARG A 187 -17.06 -13.91 1.89
CA ARG A 187 -18.32 -13.26 1.54
C ARG A 187 -18.27 -12.43 0.27
N PHE A 188 -17.13 -12.35 -0.43
CA PHE A 188 -17.04 -11.59 -1.69
C PHE A 188 -18.05 -12.09 -2.73
N GLY A 189 -18.35 -13.39 -2.76
CA GLY A 189 -19.37 -13.96 -3.66
C GLY A 189 -20.76 -13.35 -3.49
N ASP A 190 -21.10 -12.81 -2.31
CA ASP A 190 -22.35 -12.08 -2.06
C ASP A 190 -22.42 -10.80 -2.92
N PHE A 191 -21.26 -10.22 -3.27
CA PHE A 191 -21.10 -8.97 -4.01
C PHE A 191 -20.69 -9.18 -5.48
N LYS A 192 -20.90 -10.37 -6.06
CA LYS A 192 -20.52 -10.70 -7.45
C LYS A 192 -21.13 -9.78 -8.53
N SER A 193 -22.26 -9.14 -8.25
CA SER A 193 -22.88 -8.15 -9.13
C SER A 193 -22.43 -6.71 -8.86
N VAL A 194 -21.53 -6.51 -7.88
CA VAL A 194 -21.07 -5.19 -7.45
C VAL A 194 -19.59 -5.02 -7.76
N MET A 195 -18.77 -6.00 -7.36
CA MET A 195 -17.32 -5.90 -7.35
C MET A 195 -16.68 -6.47 -8.62
N ASN A 196 -15.69 -5.77 -9.18
CA ASN A 196 -14.78 -6.29 -10.20
C ASN A 196 -13.44 -6.77 -9.63
N GLY A 197 -13.22 -6.55 -8.34
CA GLY A 197 -12.02 -6.91 -7.60
C GLY A 197 -12.16 -6.52 -6.14
N ALA A 198 -11.09 -6.68 -5.37
CA ALA A 198 -11.04 -6.25 -3.97
C ALA A 198 -9.70 -5.59 -3.66
N PHE A 199 -9.75 -4.57 -2.82
CA PHE A 199 -8.59 -3.92 -2.25
C PHE A 199 -8.33 -4.42 -0.82
N ALA A 200 -7.19 -5.06 -0.60
CA ALA A 200 -6.72 -5.47 0.72
C ALA A 200 -5.94 -4.33 1.41
N TRP A 201 -6.63 -3.30 1.88
CA TRP A 201 -6.03 -2.16 2.60
C TRP A 201 -5.08 -2.61 3.72
N ASP A 202 -5.55 -3.52 4.58
CA ASP A 202 -4.82 -3.99 5.75
C ASP A 202 -3.58 -4.85 5.43
N SER A 203 -3.42 -5.28 4.18
CA SER A 203 -2.26 -6.09 3.77
C SER A 203 -0.93 -5.30 3.77
N GLY A 204 -0.98 -3.98 4.02
CA GLY A 204 0.21 -3.14 4.15
C GLY A 204 1.01 -3.37 5.43
N TRP A 205 0.40 -3.95 6.47
CA TRP A 205 0.99 -4.12 7.80
C TRP A 205 0.76 -5.52 8.39
N PRO A 206 1.60 -5.97 9.34
CA PRO A 206 1.33 -7.18 10.11
C PRO A 206 0.30 -6.89 11.22
N ASN A 207 -0.92 -6.52 10.85
CA ASN A 207 -1.97 -6.07 11.78
C ASN A 207 -2.39 -7.14 12.82
N GLU A 208 -2.26 -8.43 12.48
CA GLU A 208 -2.52 -9.54 13.41
C GLU A 208 -1.43 -9.68 14.49
N LEU A 209 -0.26 -9.07 14.27
CA LEU A 209 0.81 -9.06 15.25
C LEU A 209 0.53 -7.99 16.31
N THR A 210 0.03 -8.44 17.46
CA THR A 210 -0.23 -7.60 18.62
C THR A 210 0.68 -7.96 19.80
N SER A 211 0.76 -7.07 20.79
CA SER A 211 1.48 -7.35 22.05
C SER A 211 1.00 -8.63 22.71
N ASP A 212 -0.31 -8.86 22.71
CA ASP A 212 -0.93 -10.03 23.36
C ASP A 212 -0.57 -11.31 22.62
N VAL A 213 -0.62 -11.26 21.29
CA VAL A 213 -0.18 -12.35 20.42
C VAL A 213 1.29 -12.70 20.67
N ALA A 214 2.18 -11.70 20.74
CA ALA A 214 3.59 -11.91 21.03
C ALA A 214 3.83 -12.46 22.44
N LYS A 215 3.10 -11.97 23.46
CA LYS A 215 3.19 -12.45 24.85
C LYS A 215 2.71 -13.90 24.97
N GLN A 216 1.62 -14.26 24.28
CA GLN A 216 1.11 -15.62 24.22
C GLN A 216 2.11 -16.58 23.54
N ALA A 217 2.83 -16.11 22.50
CA ALA A 217 3.91 -16.86 21.86
C ALA A 217 4.98 -17.29 22.87
N LEU A 218 5.46 -16.32 23.65
CA LEU A 218 6.55 -16.50 24.61
C LEU A 218 6.15 -17.39 25.77
N ALA A 219 4.93 -17.20 26.29
CA ALA A 219 4.43 -17.97 27.42
C ALA A 219 4.30 -19.48 27.10
N LYS A 220 4.12 -19.85 25.83
CA LYS A 220 4.01 -21.25 25.39
C LYS A 220 5.36 -21.94 25.16
N GLY A 221 6.50 -21.22 25.26
CA GLY A 221 7.84 -21.81 25.13
C GLY A 221 8.15 -22.44 23.76
N ASP A 222 7.37 -22.10 22.74
CA ASP A 222 7.28 -22.85 21.48
C ASP A 222 7.76 -22.00 20.30
N ASP A 223 9.05 -21.60 20.34
CA ASP A 223 9.72 -20.81 19.29
C ASP A 223 9.63 -21.45 17.88
N LYS A 224 9.27 -22.74 17.80
CA LYS A 224 9.12 -23.49 16.54
C LYS A 224 7.66 -23.72 16.10
N ASN A 225 6.69 -23.58 17.00
CA ASN A 225 5.28 -23.89 16.73
C ASN A 225 4.37 -22.67 16.71
N PHE A 226 4.79 -21.51 17.22
CA PHE A 226 3.97 -20.30 17.18
C PHE A 226 3.51 -19.92 15.76
N LEU A 227 4.37 -20.16 14.76
CA LEU A 227 4.06 -19.97 13.33
C LEU A 227 2.94 -20.89 12.80
N SER A 228 2.69 -22.04 13.45
CA SER A 228 1.62 -22.96 13.04
C SER A 228 0.23 -22.52 13.50
N THR A 229 0.17 -21.71 14.57
CA THR A 229 -1.06 -21.11 15.11
C THR A 229 -1.61 -19.98 14.24
N PHE A 230 -0.74 -19.34 13.44
CA PHE A 230 -1.12 -18.46 12.33
C PHE A 230 -1.24 -19.28 11.05
N SER A 231 -2.25 -20.17 11.00
CA SER A 231 -2.54 -20.93 9.78
C SER A 231 -3.40 -20.09 8.83
N PRO A 232 -2.97 -19.94 7.56
CA PRO A 232 -3.87 -20.36 6.50
C PRO A 232 -3.14 -21.31 5.54
N THR A 233 -2.93 -22.56 5.94
CA THR A 233 -2.55 -23.68 5.04
C THR A 233 -1.63 -23.28 3.88
N VAL A 234 -0.33 -23.10 4.14
CA VAL A 234 0.68 -22.89 3.10
C VAL A 234 1.57 -24.13 3.02
N LYS A 235 1.46 -24.88 1.91
CA LYS A 235 2.52 -25.82 1.49
C LYS A 235 3.57 -25.00 0.76
N VAL A 236 4.77 -24.90 1.33
CA VAL A 236 5.93 -24.37 0.63
C VAL A 236 6.27 -25.32 -0.52
N ALA A 237 6.08 -24.87 -1.76
CA ALA A 237 6.68 -25.53 -2.90
C ALA A 237 8.19 -25.22 -2.83
N SER A 238 8.97 -26.19 -2.37
CA SER A 238 10.44 -26.11 -2.38
C SER A 238 10.94 -26.23 -3.81
N THR A 239 10.99 -25.13 -4.55
CA THR A 239 11.90 -25.01 -5.68
C THR A 239 13.31 -24.80 -5.12
N SER A 240 14.11 -25.84 -5.28
CA SER A 240 15.51 -25.98 -4.88
C SER A 240 16.38 -24.80 -5.32
N ILE A 241 16.81 -23.98 -4.36
CA ILE A 241 17.88 -23.00 -4.56
C ILE A 241 19.21 -23.74 -4.34
N THR A 242 19.98 -23.94 -5.41
CA THR A 242 21.32 -24.55 -5.34
C THR A 242 22.42 -23.50 -5.21
N GLY A 243 23.44 -23.75 -4.39
CA GLY A 243 24.73 -23.04 -4.41
C GLY A 243 24.97 -22.00 -3.31
N GLU A 244 26.05 -21.22 -3.48
CA GLU A 244 26.60 -20.22 -2.53
C GLU A 244 25.56 -19.20 -2.04
N ALA A 245 24.54 -18.90 -2.85
CA ALA A 245 23.41 -18.04 -2.49
C ALA A 245 22.63 -18.54 -1.26
N SER A 246 22.49 -19.87 -1.09
CA SER A 246 21.86 -20.47 0.10
C SER A 246 22.70 -20.24 1.36
N SER A 247 24.03 -20.19 1.23
CA SER A 247 24.93 -19.99 2.37
C SER A 247 24.97 -18.53 2.84
N ILE A 248 24.79 -17.58 1.92
CA ILE A 248 24.73 -16.14 2.21
C ILE A 248 23.37 -15.79 2.83
N VAL A 249 22.27 -16.32 2.29
CA VAL A 249 20.94 -16.19 2.89
C VAL A 249 20.90 -16.81 4.28
N GLN A 250 21.55 -17.96 4.49
CA GLN A 250 21.65 -18.58 5.81
C GLN A 250 22.50 -17.74 6.77
N LYS A 251 23.65 -17.22 6.35
CA LYS A 251 24.48 -16.33 7.19
C LYS A 251 23.77 -15.03 7.57
N LEU A 252 23.01 -14.43 6.65
CA LEU A 252 22.19 -13.25 6.94
C LEU A 252 21.07 -13.55 7.95
N LYS A 253 20.42 -14.72 7.81
CA LYS A 253 19.45 -15.21 8.80
C LYS A 253 20.14 -15.45 10.15
N ASP A 254 21.33 -16.03 10.16
CA ASP A 254 22.07 -16.35 11.38
C ASP A 254 22.55 -15.08 12.11
N THR A 255 23.09 -14.08 11.40
CA THR A 255 23.49 -12.78 11.96
C THR A 255 22.29 -12.01 12.50
N LEU A 256 21.19 -11.93 11.75
CA LEU A 256 19.96 -11.30 12.22
C LEU A 256 19.38 -12.05 13.43
N SER A 257 19.42 -13.39 13.43
CA SER A 257 18.97 -14.21 14.56
C SER A 257 19.86 -14.08 15.81
N SER A 258 21.11 -13.65 15.68
CA SER A 258 22.01 -13.47 16.83
C SER A 258 21.72 -12.21 17.65
N LEU A 259 20.98 -11.25 17.07
CA LEU A 259 20.68 -9.93 17.66
C LEU A 259 19.26 -9.82 18.23
N LEU A 260 18.41 -10.81 17.96
CA LEU A 260 16.98 -10.76 18.28
C LEU A 260 16.64 -11.66 19.47
N SER A 261 15.83 -11.16 20.40
CA SER A 261 15.16 -11.97 21.41
C SER A 261 14.26 -13.03 20.75
N PRO A 262 13.91 -14.12 21.44
CA PRO A 262 12.97 -15.12 20.93
C PRO A 262 11.65 -14.51 20.40
N THR A 263 11.13 -13.49 21.09
CA THR A 263 9.97 -12.70 20.65
C THR A 263 10.22 -12.06 19.29
N GLN A 264 11.37 -11.40 19.15
CA GLN A 264 11.72 -10.66 17.95
C GLN A 264 12.00 -11.59 16.76
N LYS A 265 12.42 -12.85 17.00
CA LYS A 265 12.54 -13.90 15.98
C LYS A 265 11.18 -14.41 15.51
N ALA A 266 10.28 -14.71 16.45
CA ALA A 266 8.93 -15.18 16.13
C ALA A 266 8.16 -14.15 15.30
N VAL A 267 8.37 -12.87 15.60
CA VAL A 267 7.81 -11.71 14.92
C VAL A 267 8.38 -11.50 13.51
N SER A 268 9.68 -11.78 13.29
CA SER A 268 10.36 -11.47 12.02
C SER A 268 9.73 -12.14 10.80
N ASN A 269 9.16 -13.34 10.99
CA ASN A 269 8.53 -14.14 9.94
C ASN A 269 7.12 -13.66 9.58
N LEU A 270 6.47 -12.88 10.46
CA LEU A 270 5.14 -12.31 10.21
C LEU A 270 5.23 -10.96 9.46
N ILE A 271 6.42 -10.34 9.46
CA ILE A 271 6.66 -9.06 8.78
C ILE A 271 6.84 -9.33 7.28
N GLY A 272 5.93 -8.80 6.46
CA GLY A 272 5.89 -9.03 5.02
C GLY A 272 5.25 -10.36 4.62
N ASP A 273 4.57 -11.04 5.53
CA ASP A 273 3.84 -12.28 5.24
C ASP A 273 2.66 -12.06 4.26
N THR A 274 2.26 -13.13 3.56
CA THR A 274 1.22 -13.11 2.51
C THR A 274 -0.01 -13.97 2.86
N ALA A 275 -0.17 -14.37 4.13
CA ALA A 275 -1.32 -15.12 4.61
C ALA A 275 -2.63 -14.42 4.30
N TRP A 276 -2.70 -13.12 4.62
CA TRP A 276 -3.87 -12.28 4.37
C TRP A 276 -4.17 -12.16 2.87
N ASP A 277 -3.14 -12.00 2.03
CA ASP A 277 -3.33 -12.00 0.57
C ASP A 277 -3.97 -13.30 0.08
N THR A 278 -3.49 -14.43 0.59
CA THR A 278 -4.01 -15.74 0.23
C THR A 278 -5.51 -15.87 0.55
N VAL A 279 -5.97 -15.26 1.64
CA VAL A 279 -7.40 -15.25 2.01
C VAL A 279 -8.19 -14.38 1.03
N TYR A 280 -7.74 -13.16 0.71
CA TYR A 280 -8.38 -12.31 -0.31
C TYR A 280 -8.48 -13.02 -1.66
N LEU A 281 -7.40 -13.65 -2.10
CA LEU A 281 -7.35 -14.34 -3.40
C LEU A 281 -8.31 -15.52 -3.49
N LYS A 282 -8.49 -16.27 -2.40
CA LYS A 282 -9.53 -17.31 -2.30
C LYS A 282 -10.92 -16.69 -2.38
N GLY A 283 -11.15 -15.59 -1.66
CA GLY A 283 -12.40 -14.83 -1.71
C GLY A 283 -12.74 -14.35 -3.13
N LEU A 284 -11.77 -13.76 -3.83
CA LEU A 284 -11.92 -13.32 -5.22
C LEU A 284 -12.29 -14.46 -6.18
N GLY A 285 -11.84 -15.69 -5.89
CA GLY A 285 -12.28 -16.91 -6.56
C GLY A 285 -13.80 -17.09 -6.64
N THR A 286 -14.54 -16.50 -5.69
CA THR A 286 -16.01 -16.62 -5.59
C THR A 286 -16.78 -15.58 -6.43
N LEU A 287 -16.12 -14.55 -6.96
CA LEU A 287 -16.75 -13.54 -7.84
C LEU A 287 -17.03 -14.09 -9.26
N GLY A 288 -16.34 -15.15 -9.67
CA GLY A 288 -16.62 -15.93 -10.90
C GLY A 288 -15.38 -16.49 -11.62
N GLY A 289 -15.54 -17.63 -12.30
CA GLY A 289 -14.78 -18.01 -13.51
C GLY A 289 -13.29 -18.39 -13.42
N LEU A 290 -12.62 -18.32 -12.28
CA LEU A 290 -11.18 -18.62 -12.18
C LEU A 290 -10.87 -20.12 -12.35
N GLN A 291 -10.66 -20.57 -13.60
CA GLN A 291 -10.13 -21.91 -13.87
C GLN A 291 -8.59 -21.94 -13.75
N LYS A 292 -7.90 -20.82 -14.07
CA LYS A 292 -6.46 -20.55 -13.84
C LYS A 292 -6.23 -19.04 -13.91
N ARG A 293 -5.32 -18.51 -13.09
CA ARG A 293 -4.98 -17.08 -13.05
C ARG A 293 -4.43 -16.53 -14.38
N ASP A 294 -3.90 -17.43 -15.21
CA ASP A 294 -3.25 -17.15 -16.48
C ASP A 294 -4.20 -17.37 -17.69
N ASP A 295 -5.51 -17.48 -17.46
CA ASP A 295 -6.51 -17.63 -18.52
C ASP A 295 -7.02 -16.27 -19.00
N PRO A 296 -6.61 -15.79 -20.18
CA PRO A 296 -6.99 -14.46 -20.70
C PRO A 296 -8.46 -14.38 -21.13
N SER A 297 -9.20 -15.50 -21.14
CA SER A 297 -10.56 -15.59 -21.68
C SER A 297 -11.67 -15.42 -20.63
N SER A 298 -11.30 -15.30 -19.35
CA SER A 298 -12.23 -14.96 -18.27
C SER A 298 -11.82 -13.60 -17.69
N GLY A 299 -12.77 -12.68 -17.51
CA GLY A 299 -12.53 -11.41 -16.82
C GLY A 299 -12.09 -11.67 -15.37
N LYS A 300 -10.78 -11.83 -15.15
CA LYS A 300 -10.17 -12.10 -13.84
C LYS A 300 -10.53 -10.97 -12.87
N PRO A 301 -11.03 -11.28 -11.66
CA PRO A 301 -11.19 -10.27 -10.62
C PRO A 301 -9.86 -9.63 -10.25
N THR A 302 -9.82 -8.31 -10.16
CA THR A 302 -8.60 -7.57 -9.81
C THR A 302 -8.25 -7.75 -8.34
N TYR A 303 -7.00 -8.13 -8.06
CA TYR A 303 -6.45 -8.03 -6.72
C TYR A 303 -5.58 -6.79 -6.58
N MET A 304 -6.02 -5.88 -5.72
CA MET A 304 -5.23 -4.73 -5.28
C MET A 304 -4.75 -4.98 -3.86
N ALA A 305 -3.44 -4.98 -3.64
CA ALA A 305 -2.84 -5.12 -2.31
C ALA A 305 -2.18 -3.82 -1.87
N ALA A 306 -1.84 -3.72 -0.59
CA ALA A 306 -1.18 -2.56 -0.01
C ALA A 306 0.29 -2.83 0.35
N ALA A 307 1.08 -1.75 0.34
CA ALA A 307 2.42 -1.72 0.92
C ALA A 307 2.63 -0.39 1.68
N ALA A 308 3.20 -0.49 2.88
CA ALA A 308 3.43 0.64 3.76
C ALA A 308 4.76 0.48 4.52
N ALA A 309 5.34 1.60 4.96
CA ALA A 309 6.62 1.60 5.68
C ALA A 309 6.47 1.68 7.20
N ASN A 310 5.45 2.41 7.66
CA ASN A 310 5.22 2.72 9.06
C ASN A 310 3.71 2.72 9.36
N PHE A 311 3.31 2.74 10.63
CA PHE A 311 1.97 3.13 11.07
C PHE A 311 2.06 3.54 12.54
N PHE A 312 1.64 4.76 12.85
CA PHE A 312 1.56 5.25 14.22
C PHE A 312 0.52 6.37 14.33
N THR A 313 -0.31 6.28 15.38
CA THR A 313 -1.32 7.29 15.74
C THR A 313 -1.25 7.59 17.23
N HIS A 314 -1.51 8.85 17.61
CA HIS A 314 -1.42 9.30 19.00
C HIS A 314 -2.49 10.34 19.37
N TYR A 315 -3.73 9.98 19.11
CA TYR A 315 -4.89 10.82 19.36
C TYR A 315 -5.55 10.45 20.69
N GLY A 316 -5.64 11.43 21.60
CA GLY A 316 -6.31 11.31 22.89
C GLY A 316 -7.82 11.09 22.78
N ALA A 317 -8.43 10.71 23.90
CA ALA A 317 -9.88 10.44 24.01
C ALA A 317 -10.75 11.68 23.73
N ASP A 318 -10.19 12.88 23.86
CA ASP A 318 -10.80 14.18 23.56
C ASP A 318 -10.70 14.56 22.06
N THR A 319 -10.05 13.74 21.24
CA THR A 319 -9.91 13.93 19.80
C THR A 319 -10.48 12.74 19.03
N PHE A 320 -9.64 11.97 18.34
CA PHE A 320 -10.06 10.83 17.53
C PHE A 320 -9.96 9.49 18.29
N ASN A 321 -9.49 9.50 19.54
CA ASN A 321 -9.39 8.33 20.41
C ASN A 321 -8.69 7.14 19.72
N LYS A 322 -7.54 7.42 19.11
CA LYS A 322 -6.80 6.50 18.25
C LYS A 322 -5.32 6.54 18.62
N ASN A 323 -4.88 5.56 19.40
CA ASN A 323 -3.54 5.51 19.98
C ASN A 323 -2.90 4.12 19.84
N PHE A 324 -2.33 3.82 18.68
CA PHE A 324 -1.68 2.53 18.41
C PHE A 324 -0.65 2.62 17.27
N ALA A 325 0.19 1.59 17.19
CA ALA A 325 1.16 1.41 16.11
C ALA A 325 1.06 0.00 15.50
N TYR A 326 1.39 -0.14 14.21
CA TYR A 326 1.71 -1.44 13.62
C TYR A 326 3.21 -1.56 13.48
N LEU A 327 3.74 -2.77 13.68
CA LEU A 327 5.18 -2.98 13.67
C LEU A 327 5.78 -2.80 12.27
N GLY A 328 6.49 -1.68 12.06
CA GLY A 328 7.26 -1.40 10.84
C GLY A 328 8.75 -1.79 10.92
N ASP A 329 9.22 -2.15 12.11
CA ASP A 329 10.61 -2.55 12.36
C ASP A 329 11.00 -3.78 11.53
N GLN A 330 12.31 -4.08 11.48
CA GLN A 330 12.83 -5.23 10.72
C GLN A 330 12.43 -5.20 9.23
N PHE A 331 12.44 -4.00 8.64
CA PHE A 331 12.36 -3.76 7.20
C PHE A 331 11.00 -4.12 6.57
N LEU A 332 9.87 -3.77 7.21
CA LEU A 332 8.52 -4.05 6.72
C LEU A 332 8.35 -3.71 5.23
N LEU A 333 8.66 -2.46 4.82
CA LEU A 333 8.49 -2.01 3.45
C LEU A 333 9.19 -2.93 2.44
N ALA A 334 10.49 -3.20 2.66
CA ALA A 334 11.28 -4.03 1.76
C ALA A 334 10.82 -5.49 1.76
N LYS A 335 10.54 -6.07 2.93
CA LYS A 335 10.04 -7.45 3.03
C LYS A 335 8.68 -7.61 2.35
N ARG A 336 7.78 -6.65 2.53
CA ARG A 336 6.46 -6.65 1.88
C ARG A 336 6.61 -6.62 0.36
N TRP A 337 7.44 -5.72 -0.17
CA TRP A 337 7.73 -5.67 -1.60
C TRP A 337 8.36 -6.96 -2.14
N GLU A 338 9.34 -7.52 -1.44
CA GLU A 338 9.97 -8.79 -1.83
C GLU A 338 8.95 -9.93 -1.87
N SER A 339 8.04 -10.02 -0.90
CA SER A 339 6.95 -10.99 -0.89
C SER A 339 5.98 -10.80 -2.05
N ILE A 340 5.61 -9.55 -2.36
CA ILE A 340 4.77 -9.21 -3.52
C ILE A 340 5.46 -9.66 -4.82
N ILE A 341 6.74 -9.34 -5.01
CA ILE A 341 7.48 -9.66 -6.24
C ILE A 341 7.70 -11.17 -6.38
N ASN A 342 8.01 -11.88 -5.29
CA ASN A 342 8.13 -13.34 -5.30
C ASN A 342 6.81 -14.04 -5.66
N ASN A 343 5.69 -13.35 -5.49
CA ASN A 343 4.35 -13.80 -5.82
C ASN A 343 3.72 -12.87 -6.87
N ARG A 344 4.51 -12.25 -7.75
CA ARG A 344 4.09 -11.11 -8.60
C ARG A 344 2.83 -11.37 -9.40
N ASP A 345 2.70 -12.56 -9.98
CA ASP A 345 1.55 -12.93 -10.81
C ASP A 345 0.24 -12.90 -10.00
N GLN A 346 0.39 -12.91 -8.67
CA GLN A 346 -0.73 -12.84 -7.76
C GLN A 346 -1.38 -11.47 -7.61
N TYR A 347 -0.65 -10.41 -7.94
CA TYR A 347 -1.09 -9.05 -7.72
C TYR A 347 -1.28 -8.36 -9.07
N ASP A 348 -2.32 -7.55 -9.17
CA ASP A 348 -2.59 -6.76 -10.38
C ASP A 348 -2.21 -5.28 -10.12
N ILE A 349 -2.54 -4.79 -8.93
CA ILE A 349 -2.27 -3.42 -8.49
C ILE A 349 -1.67 -3.44 -7.07
N ILE A 350 -0.69 -2.59 -6.83
CA ILE A 350 -0.22 -2.27 -5.47
C ILE A 350 -0.57 -0.82 -5.16
N GLU A 351 -1.28 -0.58 -4.07
CA GLU A 351 -1.52 0.76 -3.53
C GLU A 351 -0.55 1.05 -2.39
N LEU A 352 0.26 2.09 -2.56
CA LEU A 352 1.14 2.56 -1.50
C LEU A 352 0.33 3.37 -0.49
N LEU A 353 0.45 2.98 0.77
CA LEU A 353 -0.19 3.64 1.90
C LEU A 353 0.89 4.43 2.63
N THR A 354 0.93 5.75 2.49
CA THR A 354 0.10 6.67 1.66
C THR A 354 0.99 7.81 1.15
N TRP A 355 0.49 8.70 0.32
CA TRP A 355 1.20 9.92 -0.05
C TRP A 355 1.28 10.92 1.11
N ASN A 356 0.16 11.20 1.79
CA ASN A 356 0.05 12.34 2.72
C ASN A 356 -0.87 12.08 3.94
N ASP A 357 -1.04 10.83 4.38
CA ASP A 357 -1.72 10.57 5.66
C ASP A 357 -0.75 10.75 6.84
N PHE A 358 -0.65 11.99 7.30
CA PHE A 358 0.25 12.41 8.36
C PHE A 358 -0.20 11.95 9.75
N GLY A 359 -1.51 11.89 9.99
CA GLY A 359 -2.08 11.48 11.27
C GLY A 359 -1.73 10.05 11.65
N GLU A 360 -1.62 9.19 10.64
CA GLU A 360 -1.35 7.75 10.78
C GLU A 360 0.11 7.36 10.44
N SER A 361 0.95 8.37 10.19
CA SER A 361 2.41 8.23 10.06
C SER A 361 2.89 7.30 8.93
N HIS A 362 2.05 6.98 7.96
CA HIS A 362 2.43 6.12 6.83
C HIS A 362 2.63 6.88 5.51
N TYR A 363 2.66 8.21 5.55
CA TYR A 363 2.99 9.04 4.39
C TYR A 363 4.39 8.75 3.84
N ILE A 364 4.57 8.90 2.52
CA ILE A 364 5.87 8.84 1.82
C ILE A 364 6.11 10.06 0.91
N GLY A 365 5.11 10.93 0.78
CA GLY A 365 5.22 12.21 0.09
C GLY A 365 5.77 13.32 0.99
N PRO A 366 6.11 14.49 0.42
CA PRO A 366 6.55 15.65 1.19
C PRO A 366 5.48 16.11 2.18
N ILE A 367 5.89 16.59 3.35
CA ILE A 367 4.96 17.13 4.36
C ILE A 367 4.42 18.48 3.88
N LYS A 368 3.25 18.43 3.26
CA LYS A 368 2.48 19.58 2.76
C LYS A 368 1.02 19.41 3.14
N GLY A 369 0.33 20.51 3.40
CA GLY A 369 -1.12 20.49 3.64
C GLY A 369 -1.50 20.60 5.11
N ALA A 370 -2.70 20.14 5.42
CA ALA A 370 -3.18 20.06 6.79
C ALA A 370 -2.58 18.83 7.51
N LEU A 371 -2.25 19.00 8.79
CA LEU A 371 -1.70 17.98 9.67
C LEU A 371 -2.71 17.69 10.79
N PRO A 372 -3.88 17.08 10.51
CA PRO A 372 -5.04 17.08 11.41
C PRO A 372 -4.73 16.63 12.85
N LYS A 373 -4.37 17.60 13.70
CA LYS A 373 -3.89 17.45 15.09
C LYS A 373 -2.69 16.50 15.25
N SER A 374 -1.86 16.35 14.21
CA SER A 374 -0.73 15.42 14.18
C SER A 374 0.63 16.11 14.18
N GLU A 375 0.66 17.44 14.34
CA GLU A 375 1.87 18.26 14.26
C GLU A 375 2.97 17.73 15.19
N ALA A 376 2.59 17.29 16.39
CA ALA A 376 3.50 16.83 17.44
C ALA A 376 4.33 15.59 17.07
N TRP A 377 3.85 14.74 16.16
CA TRP A 377 4.59 13.56 15.68
C TRP A 377 4.91 13.57 14.18
N THR A 378 4.43 14.57 13.44
CA THR A 378 4.68 14.71 12.00
C THR A 378 5.83 15.66 11.69
N ILE A 379 5.88 16.83 12.33
CA ILE A 379 6.86 17.87 11.97
C ILE A 379 8.27 17.38 12.27
N GLY A 380 9.13 17.37 11.25
CA GLY A 380 10.52 16.89 11.34
C GLY A 380 10.71 15.39 11.08
N PHE A 381 9.65 14.67 10.70
CA PHE A 381 9.68 13.24 10.41
C PHE A 381 9.47 12.97 8.90
N ASP A 382 10.32 13.57 8.06
CA ASP A 382 10.23 13.37 6.61
C ASP A 382 10.47 11.90 6.23
N HIS A 383 9.62 11.37 5.33
CA HIS A 383 9.66 9.99 4.86
C HIS A 383 10.05 9.84 3.38
N THR A 384 10.39 10.93 2.69
CA THR A 384 10.58 10.95 1.24
C THR A 384 11.75 10.06 0.77
N ALA A 385 12.72 9.75 1.64
CA ALA A 385 13.76 8.78 1.33
C ALA A 385 13.21 7.36 1.06
N PHE A 386 12.02 7.02 1.56
CA PHE A 386 11.33 5.77 1.17
C PHE A 386 10.86 5.77 -0.29
N LEU A 387 10.75 6.92 -0.96
CA LEU A 387 10.40 6.97 -2.38
C LEU A 387 11.46 6.29 -3.26
N ASP A 388 12.74 6.35 -2.89
CA ASP A 388 13.80 5.66 -3.64
C ASP A 388 13.76 4.14 -3.43
N VAL A 389 13.40 3.72 -2.21
CA VAL A 389 13.15 2.30 -1.91
C VAL A 389 11.98 1.80 -2.76
N ASN A 390 10.86 2.54 -2.77
CA ASN A 390 9.70 2.21 -3.59
C ASN A 390 10.04 2.17 -5.08
N LYS A 391 10.77 3.16 -5.62
CA LYS A 391 11.15 3.19 -7.05
C LYS A 391 11.80 1.88 -7.50
N TYR A 392 12.75 1.35 -6.73
CA TYR A 392 13.43 0.09 -7.03
C TYR A 392 12.45 -1.10 -7.12
N TYR A 393 11.55 -1.21 -6.14
CA TYR A 393 10.59 -2.32 -6.09
C TYR A 393 9.41 -2.15 -7.06
N ILE A 394 9.01 -0.92 -7.35
CA ILE A 394 7.99 -0.61 -8.36
C ILE A 394 8.47 -1.09 -9.73
N GLU A 395 9.72 -0.79 -10.10
CA GLU A 395 10.29 -1.27 -11.37
C GLU A 395 10.33 -2.80 -11.41
N ALA A 396 10.71 -3.45 -10.31
CA ALA A 396 10.71 -4.90 -10.21
C ALA A 396 9.30 -5.50 -10.32
N PHE A 397 8.30 -4.91 -9.67
CA PHE A 397 6.91 -5.34 -9.76
C PHE A 397 6.33 -5.12 -11.15
N LYS A 398 6.69 -4.03 -11.84
CA LYS A 398 6.20 -3.77 -13.19
C LYS A 398 6.84 -4.66 -14.24
N THR A 399 8.14 -4.88 -14.15
CA THR A 399 8.91 -5.60 -15.18
C THR A 399 9.08 -7.10 -14.90
N GLY A 400 8.82 -7.52 -13.67
CA GLY A 400 9.13 -8.88 -13.20
C GLY A 400 10.63 -9.12 -12.96
N LYS A 401 11.47 -8.08 -13.00
CA LYS A 401 12.92 -8.18 -12.82
C LYS A 401 13.41 -7.08 -11.91
N PHE A 402 14.15 -7.44 -10.87
CA PHE A 402 14.86 -6.46 -10.06
C PHE A 402 15.82 -5.65 -10.94
N PRO A 403 15.74 -4.31 -10.92
CA PRO A 403 16.64 -3.49 -11.73
C PRO A 403 18.07 -3.62 -11.22
N GLU A 404 19.03 -3.43 -12.13
CA GLU A 404 20.43 -3.40 -11.75
C GLU A 404 20.72 -2.15 -10.91
N ILE A 405 21.38 -2.34 -9.77
CA ILE A 405 21.86 -1.24 -8.94
C ILE A 405 23.17 -0.74 -9.55
N THR A 406 23.12 0.40 -10.23
CA THR A 406 24.28 1.05 -10.85
C THR A 406 24.88 2.16 -9.99
N GLU A 407 24.15 2.60 -8.96
CA GLU A 407 24.56 3.63 -8.02
C GLU A 407 24.33 3.13 -6.59
N ASP A 408 25.30 3.39 -5.71
CA ASP A 408 25.14 3.06 -4.32
C ASP A 408 24.14 4.00 -3.64
N ARG A 409 23.25 3.46 -2.81
CA ARG A 409 22.32 4.24 -1.99
C ARG A 409 22.15 3.62 -0.61
N VAL A 410 21.99 4.47 0.38
CA VAL A 410 21.64 4.06 1.74
C VAL A 410 20.40 4.84 2.16
N VAL A 411 19.38 4.11 2.64
CA VAL A 411 18.20 4.69 3.30
C VAL A 411 18.14 4.10 4.69
N MET A 412 18.13 4.94 5.72
CA MET A 412 18.09 4.51 7.11
C MET A 412 17.01 5.24 7.90
N TYR A 413 16.52 4.57 8.94
CA TYR A 413 15.46 5.09 9.78
C TYR A 413 15.55 4.57 11.20
N SER A 414 15.04 5.38 12.12
CA SER A 414 14.84 5.03 13.53
C SER A 414 13.68 5.85 14.07
N ARG A 415 13.01 5.33 15.09
CA ARG A 415 12.14 6.12 15.95
C ARG A 415 12.97 7.04 16.87
N PRO A 416 12.39 8.12 17.44
CA PRO A 416 13.15 9.21 18.05
C PRO A 416 13.52 8.98 19.52
N HIS A 417 12.99 7.96 20.19
CA HIS A 417 13.21 7.76 21.63
C HIS A 417 13.24 6.28 22.02
N ILE A 418 13.57 5.94 23.27
CA ILE A 418 13.57 4.55 23.77
C ILE A 418 12.16 3.91 23.76
N ALA A 419 12.02 2.63 23.38
CA ALA A 419 10.68 1.99 23.21
C ALA A 419 9.94 1.90 24.53
N ALA A 420 10.67 1.50 25.56
CA ALA A 420 10.16 1.34 26.92
C ALA A 420 10.11 2.67 27.70
N ALA A 421 10.05 3.82 27.01
CA ALA A 421 9.92 5.12 27.67
C ALA A 421 8.70 5.11 28.60
N ASN A 422 8.85 5.63 29.81
CA ASN A 422 7.76 5.87 30.73
C ASN A 422 7.55 7.38 30.86
N VAL A 423 6.55 7.88 30.14
CA VAL A 423 6.34 9.30 29.90
C VAL A 423 5.07 9.76 30.62
N PRO A 424 5.03 10.96 31.24
CA PRO A 424 3.81 11.55 31.79
C PRO A 424 2.88 12.10 30.68
N ASP A 425 2.65 11.27 29.66
CA ASP A 425 1.83 11.59 28.50
C ASP A 425 0.34 11.32 28.82
N PRO A 426 -0.56 12.31 28.74
CA PRO A 426 -1.97 12.13 29.07
C PRO A 426 -2.73 11.20 28.11
N VAL A 427 -2.23 10.98 26.89
CA VAL A 427 -2.84 10.04 25.92
C VAL A 427 -2.49 8.58 26.27
N GLY A 428 -1.39 8.38 26.99
CA GLY A 428 -0.92 7.08 27.44
C GLY A 428 -0.13 6.31 26.38
N PHE A 429 0.46 5.18 26.81
CA PHE A 429 1.31 4.36 25.95
C PHE A 429 0.53 3.79 24.75
N PRO A 430 1.00 3.96 23.50
CA PRO A 430 0.28 3.46 22.33
C PRO A 430 0.19 1.94 22.32
N LYS A 431 -0.99 1.41 21.98
CA LYS A 431 -1.18 -0.05 21.85
C LYS A 431 -0.19 -0.63 20.82
N ASN A 432 0.38 -1.79 21.13
CA ASN A 432 1.37 -2.52 20.32
C ASN A 432 2.76 -1.88 20.18
N ALA A 433 2.99 -0.69 20.77
CA ALA A 433 4.28 -0.03 20.67
C ALA A 433 5.40 -0.71 21.48
N ASP A 434 5.05 -1.64 22.38
CA ASP A 434 6.00 -2.50 23.13
C ASP A 434 6.70 -3.54 22.24
N LEU A 435 6.29 -3.70 20.99
CA LEU A 435 6.93 -4.58 20.01
C LEU A 435 8.15 -3.95 19.31
N PHE A 436 8.31 -2.63 19.39
CA PHE A 436 9.37 -1.89 18.69
C PHE A 436 10.73 -2.03 19.39
N GLN A 437 11.80 -1.82 18.62
CA GLN A 437 13.18 -2.03 19.06
C GLN A 437 13.96 -0.71 19.05
N ASP A 438 14.98 -0.63 19.90
CA ASP A 438 15.94 0.49 19.92
C ASP A 438 17.06 0.23 18.89
N ASN A 439 16.72 0.31 17.59
CA ASN A 439 17.67 0.10 16.49
C ASN A 439 17.58 1.21 15.43
N VAL A 440 18.72 1.46 14.77
CA VAL A 440 18.75 2.03 13.42
C VAL A 440 18.62 0.91 12.41
N TRP A 441 17.69 1.07 11.48
CA TRP A 441 17.47 0.16 10.36
C TRP A 441 17.98 0.80 9.08
N ALA A 442 18.76 0.08 8.26
CA ALA A 442 19.27 0.59 6.99
C ALA A 442 19.05 -0.40 5.83
N LEU A 443 18.50 0.11 4.74
CA LEU A 443 18.46 -0.53 3.43
C LEU A 443 19.64 -0.03 2.60
N ILE A 444 20.50 -0.96 2.21
CA ILE A 444 21.73 -0.69 1.46
C ILE A 444 21.55 -1.21 0.04
N PHE A 445 21.60 -0.31 -0.93
CA PHE A 445 21.60 -0.62 -2.35
C PHE A 445 23.04 -0.52 -2.83
N ALA A 446 23.71 -1.66 -2.98
CA ALA A 446 25.13 -1.69 -3.35
C ALA A 446 25.30 -2.14 -4.80
N SER A 447 26.00 -1.34 -5.60
CA SER A 447 26.31 -1.64 -7.01
C SER A 447 27.39 -2.72 -7.19
N ALA A 448 28.20 -2.96 -6.16
CA ALA A 448 29.17 -4.04 -6.02
C ALA A 448 29.39 -4.36 -4.53
N PRO A 449 30.04 -5.48 -4.17
CA PRO A 449 30.36 -5.78 -2.78
C PRO A 449 31.04 -4.61 -2.06
N SER A 450 30.59 -4.32 -0.85
CA SER A 450 30.98 -3.13 -0.09
C SER A 450 31.01 -3.40 1.41
N THR A 451 31.69 -2.52 2.14
CA THR A 451 31.65 -2.47 3.61
C THR A 451 30.70 -1.36 4.05
N VAL A 452 29.75 -1.66 4.91
CA VAL A 452 28.84 -0.70 5.55
C VAL A 452 29.32 -0.45 6.96
N THR A 453 29.37 0.81 7.39
CA THR A 453 29.45 1.18 8.81
C THR A 453 28.15 1.90 9.18
N LEU A 454 27.29 1.27 9.98
CA LEU A 454 26.01 1.82 10.45
C LEU A 454 26.12 2.07 11.96
N ASN A 455 26.02 3.33 12.40
CA ASN A 455 26.16 3.71 13.81
C ASN A 455 27.39 3.07 14.50
N GLY A 456 28.52 3.02 13.78
CA GLY A 456 29.78 2.40 14.24
C GLY A 456 29.85 0.88 14.10
N GLN A 457 28.75 0.19 13.78
CA GLN A 457 28.74 -1.24 13.48
C GLN A 457 29.15 -1.50 12.04
N VAL A 458 30.20 -2.28 11.85
CA VAL A 458 30.72 -2.63 10.52
C VAL A 458 30.11 -3.94 10.01
N SER A 459 29.72 -4.00 8.74
CA SER A 459 29.16 -5.18 8.08
C SER A 459 29.63 -5.26 6.62
N GLN A 460 29.83 -6.47 6.09
CA GLN A 460 30.08 -6.68 4.66
C GLN A 460 28.74 -6.94 3.97
N VAL A 461 28.51 -6.29 2.83
CA VAL A 461 27.30 -6.47 2.02
C VAL A 461 27.66 -6.90 0.60
N PRO A 462 26.91 -7.85 -0.01
CA PRO A 462 27.07 -8.19 -1.41
C PRO A 462 26.55 -7.07 -2.32
N LYS A 463 26.79 -7.19 -3.64
CA LYS A 463 26.01 -6.46 -4.65
C LYS A 463 24.53 -6.76 -4.47
N GLY A 464 23.66 -5.76 -4.62
CA GLY A 464 22.22 -5.89 -4.45
C GLY A 464 21.70 -5.12 -3.24
N VAL A 465 20.49 -5.48 -2.79
CA VAL A 465 19.86 -4.90 -1.61
C VAL A 465 20.25 -5.70 -0.37
N SER A 466 20.75 -5.01 0.65
CA SER A 466 21.03 -5.59 1.98
C SER A 466 20.25 -4.85 3.06
N LYS A 467 19.86 -5.61 4.09
CA LYS A 467 19.15 -5.12 5.27
C LYS A 467 20.13 -5.17 6.45
N VAL A 468 20.50 -4.01 7.00
CA VAL A 468 21.49 -3.89 8.09
C VAL A 468 20.86 -3.16 9.25
N ALA A 469 21.10 -3.61 10.47
CA ALA A 469 20.62 -2.95 11.69
C ALA A 469 21.76 -2.79 12.70
N ALA A 470 21.68 -1.72 13.48
CA ALA A 470 22.58 -1.43 14.58
C ALA A 470 21.79 -0.93 15.78
N ALA A 471 22.19 -1.31 16.99
CA ALA A 471 21.57 -0.81 18.21
C ALA A 471 21.80 0.71 18.35
N ILE A 472 20.83 1.42 18.91
CA ILE A 472 20.94 2.85 19.24
C ILE A 472 20.67 3.08 20.72
N LYS A 473 21.38 4.05 21.32
CA LYS A 473 21.29 4.39 22.74
C LYS A 473 20.93 5.87 22.94
N PRO A 474 20.38 6.24 24.10
CA PRO A 474 20.11 7.64 24.42
C PRO A 474 21.33 8.54 24.20
N GLY A 475 21.15 9.62 23.43
CA GLY A 475 22.19 10.57 23.05
C GLY A 475 22.87 10.28 21.70
N ASP A 476 22.70 9.08 21.13
CA ASP A 476 23.26 8.75 19.82
C ASP A 476 22.55 9.52 18.70
N GLY A 477 23.31 9.88 17.66
CA GLY A 477 22.73 10.24 16.36
C GLY A 477 22.51 9.00 15.49
N ILE A 478 22.13 9.20 14.23
CA ILE A 478 22.18 8.14 13.21
C ILE A 478 23.17 8.52 12.12
N SER A 479 23.97 7.54 11.67
CA SER A 479 24.89 7.72 10.55
C SER A 479 25.19 6.40 9.85
N ALA A 480 25.43 6.49 8.55
CA ALA A 480 25.85 5.36 7.75
C ALA A 480 26.94 5.76 6.76
N LYS A 481 27.86 4.83 6.51
CA LYS A 481 28.92 4.97 5.51
C LYS A 481 28.99 3.71 4.68
N LEU A 482 29.05 3.85 3.36
CA LEU A 482 29.36 2.75 2.45
C LEU A 482 30.76 2.95 1.88
N ASP A 483 31.62 1.97 2.09
CA ASP A 483 33.00 1.94 1.64
C ASP A 483 33.21 0.83 0.60
N ARG A 484 33.94 1.14 -0.47
CA ARG A 484 34.37 0.20 -1.49
C ARG A 484 35.83 0.41 -1.82
N ASN A 485 36.63 -0.66 -1.77
CA ASN A 485 38.07 -0.62 -2.11
C ASN A 485 38.85 0.46 -1.34
N GLY A 486 38.47 0.73 -0.09
CA GLY A 486 39.12 1.75 0.76
C GLY A 486 38.65 3.18 0.53
N ALA A 487 37.68 3.43 -0.36
CA ALA A 487 37.09 4.74 -0.59
C ALA A 487 35.60 4.77 -0.19
N THR A 488 35.16 5.88 0.40
CA THR A 488 33.75 6.13 0.70
C THR A 488 32.97 6.41 -0.57
N THR A 489 31.89 5.68 -0.82
CA THR A 489 30.98 5.94 -1.95
C THR A 489 29.70 6.64 -1.53
N VAL A 490 29.23 6.42 -0.29
CA VAL A 490 28.04 7.08 0.27
C VAL A 490 28.30 7.44 1.73
N THR A 491 27.88 8.64 2.13
CA THR A 491 27.78 9.06 3.53
C THR A 491 26.35 9.53 3.78
N VAL A 492 25.73 9.03 4.84
CA VAL A 492 24.43 9.51 5.33
C VAL A 492 24.62 9.97 6.77
N ASP A 493 24.17 11.19 7.06
CA ASP A 493 24.21 11.78 8.40
C ASP A 493 22.79 12.19 8.80
N GLY A 494 22.40 11.88 10.04
CA GLY A 494 21.08 12.21 10.58
C GLY A 494 20.93 13.67 11.04
N GLY A 495 21.93 14.53 10.82
CA GLY A 495 21.94 15.92 11.24
C GLY A 495 21.77 16.05 12.76
N ASP A 496 20.79 16.87 13.16
CA ASP A 496 20.49 17.15 14.56
C ASP A 496 19.74 16.03 15.28
N PHE A 497 19.44 14.91 14.60
CA PHE A 497 18.79 13.78 15.23
C PHE A 497 19.59 13.29 16.45
N LYS A 498 18.88 13.15 17.58
CA LYS A 498 19.36 12.51 18.80
C LYS A 498 18.31 11.57 19.35
N PHE A 499 18.70 10.34 19.63
CA PHE A 499 17.83 9.35 20.23
C PHE A 499 17.56 9.71 21.69
N ASN A 500 16.29 9.96 22.02
CA ASN A 500 15.91 10.49 23.32
C ASN A 500 15.65 9.38 24.35
N GLY A 501 16.35 9.41 25.48
CA GLY A 501 16.11 8.47 26.59
C GLY A 501 14.92 8.84 27.49
N SER A 502 14.49 10.11 27.47
CA SER A 502 13.46 10.66 28.35
C SER A 502 12.54 11.62 27.57
N PRO A 503 11.75 11.12 26.61
CA PRO A 503 10.82 11.93 25.84
C PRO A 503 9.71 12.52 26.73
N GLN A 504 9.07 13.60 26.27
CA GLN A 504 7.94 14.26 26.96
C GLN A 504 6.57 13.79 26.43
N ALA A 505 6.54 13.17 25.25
CA ALA A 505 5.36 12.55 24.65
C ALA A 505 5.79 11.31 23.84
N TYR A 506 4.87 10.36 23.62
CA TYR A 506 5.15 9.21 22.77
C TYR A 506 5.14 9.62 21.30
N ASN A 507 6.18 9.21 20.57
CA ASN A 507 6.24 9.35 19.13
C ASN A 507 6.92 8.10 18.53
N PHE A 508 6.11 7.24 17.91
CA PHE A 508 6.58 6.06 17.18
C PHE A 508 6.57 6.28 15.66
N ASN A 509 6.49 7.54 15.21
CA ASN A 509 6.81 7.88 13.83
C ASN A 509 8.32 7.67 13.55
N TYR A 510 8.69 7.52 12.29
CA TYR A 510 10.08 7.28 11.89
C TYR A 510 10.77 8.54 11.41
N PHE A 511 11.96 8.80 11.95
CA PHE A 511 12.88 9.70 11.31
C PHE A 511 13.59 8.93 10.21
N VAL A 512 13.49 9.38 8.96
CA VAL A 512 14.03 8.70 7.79
C VAL A 512 15.00 9.63 7.07
N VAL A 513 16.14 9.09 6.66
CA VAL A 513 17.13 9.84 5.87
C VAL A 513 17.83 8.89 4.91
N GLY A 514 18.25 9.39 3.76
CA GLY A 514 19.02 8.60 2.80
C GLY A 514 19.83 9.46 1.87
N ALA A 515 20.82 8.85 1.23
CA ALA A 515 21.64 9.47 0.19
C ALA A 515 22.12 8.41 -0.83
N GLY A 516 22.25 8.84 -2.07
CA GLY A 516 22.95 8.16 -3.16
C GLY A 516 24.36 8.69 -3.37
N ALA A 517 25.19 7.93 -4.09
CA ALA A 517 26.56 8.33 -4.40
C ALA A 517 26.65 9.59 -5.28
N ASN A 518 25.60 9.87 -6.08
CA ASN A 518 25.54 11.04 -6.95
C ASN A 518 24.62 12.15 -6.44
N ASP A 519 23.99 11.96 -5.27
CA ASP A 519 23.25 13.03 -4.63
C ASP A 519 24.30 14.09 -4.22
N GLY A 520 24.27 15.27 -4.85
CA GLY A 520 25.21 16.34 -4.51
C GLY A 520 25.15 16.66 -3.02
N GLN A 521 26.24 17.20 -2.45
CA GLN A 521 26.31 17.66 -1.03
C GLN A 521 25.30 18.77 -0.67
N ASP A 522 24.27 19.01 -1.49
CA ASP A 522 23.31 20.11 -1.41
C ASP A 522 21.91 19.68 -0.94
N THR A 523 21.70 18.44 -0.48
CA THR A 523 20.49 18.15 0.32
C THR A 523 20.67 18.83 1.69
N PRO A 524 19.83 19.82 2.06
CA PRO A 524 19.91 20.42 3.39
C PRO A 524 19.82 19.33 4.44
N ALA A 525 20.69 19.35 5.45
CA ALA A 525 20.60 18.43 6.57
C ALA A 525 19.17 18.49 7.15
N PRO A 526 18.49 17.35 7.33
CA PRO A 526 17.16 17.34 7.92
C PRO A 526 17.24 17.95 9.34
N THR A 527 16.55 19.06 9.54
CA THR A 527 16.45 19.71 10.86
C THR A 527 15.43 18.95 11.71
N SER A 528 15.86 18.39 12.83
CA SER A 528 14.99 17.76 13.82
C SER A 528 14.59 18.77 14.90
N PRO A 529 13.35 18.76 15.43
CA PRO A 529 12.99 19.66 16.52
C PRO A 529 13.63 19.22 17.84
N SER A 530 14.43 20.12 18.42
CA SER A 530 14.77 20.11 19.84
C SER A 530 13.53 20.49 20.67
N ALA A 531 13.07 19.57 21.52
CA ALA A 531 12.06 19.72 22.57
C ALA A 531 10.66 20.20 22.14
N SER A 532 9.63 19.44 22.55
CA SER A 532 8.21 19.75 22.35
C SER A 532 7.88 21.23 22.60
N PRO A 533 7.30 21.95 21.63
CA PRO A 533 6.65 23.22 21.90
C PRO A 533 5.41 22.97 22.75
N ALA A 534 5.16 23.82 23.75
CA ALA A 534 3.91 23.82 24.50
C ALA A 534 2.72 24.07 23.54
N LEU A 535 1.63 23.33 23.76
CA LEU A 535 0.38 23.39 22.98
C LEU A 535 -0.18 24.81 22.87
N PRO A 536 -0.49 25.33 21.66
CA PRO A 536 -1.36 26.49 21.50
C PRO A 536 -2.84 26.09 21.64
N ALA A 537 -3.65 26.99 22.18
CA ALA A 537 -5.07 26.80 22.40
C ALA A 537 -5.92 26.73 21.11
N SER A 538 -7.00 25.98 21.21
CA SER A 538 -7.97 25.59 20.17
C SER A 538 -8.45 26.68 19.22
N SER A 539 -8.46 26.38 17.92
CA SER A 539 -9.54 26.78 17.02
C SER A 539 -10.04 25.54 16.27
N ALA A 540 -11.34 25.25 16.42
CA ALA A 540 -11.97 24.06 15.86
C ALA A 540 -12.27 24.28 14.38
N SER A 541 -11.57 23.56 13.50
CA SER A 541 -12.10 23.14 12.20
C SER A 541 -12.29 21.62 12.25
N SER A 542 -13.48 21.16 11.90
CA SER A 542 -13.84 19.75 11.82
C SER A 542 -13.13 19.12 10.62
N SER A 543 -11.91 18.63 10.83
CA SER A 543 -11.28 17.63 9.97
C SER A 543 -11.37 16.30 10.71
N SER A 544 -12.03 15.31 10.12
CA SER A 544 -12.15 13.97 10.66
C SER A 544 -10.87 13.19 10.38
N ALA A 545 -10.00 12.99 11.38
CA ALA A 545 -9.08 11.85 11.31
C ALA A 545 -9.90 10.58 11.50
N LEU A 546 -9.59 9.58 10.68
CA LEU A 546 -10.43 8.41 10.47
C LEU A 546 -10.44 7.50 11.70
N ALA A 547 -11.64 7.12 12.11
CA ALA A 547 -11.84 5.90 12.88
C ALA A 547 -11.66 4.70 11.93
N THR A 548 -10.51 4.03 12.00
CA THR A 548 -10.38 2.67 11.45
C THR A 548 -11.36 1.77 12.21
N PRO A 549 -12.25 1.01 11.54
CA PRO A 549 -13.07 0.04 12.23
C PRO A 549 -12.17 -0.96 12.97
N SER A 550 -12.33 -1.05 14.28
CA SER A 550 -11.68 -2.04 15.13
C SER A 550 -12.11 -3.43 14.69
N THR A 551 -11.27 -4.15 13.95
CA THR A 551 -11.43 -5.59 13.76
C THR A 551 -11.09 -6.26 15.09
N SER A 552 -12.11 -6.50 15.92
CA SER A 552 -12.01 -7.54 16.93
C SER A 552 -11.86 -8.88 16.19
N PRO A 553 -10.82 -9.69 16.45
CA PRO A 553 -10.69 -10.99 15.82
C PRO A 553 -11.84 -11.86 16.33
N THR A 554 -12.79 -12.16 15.46
CA THR A 554 -13.82 -13.16 15.77
C THR A 554 -13.11 -14.50 15.74
N SER A 555 -12.98 -15.16 16.88
CA SER A 555 -12.35 -16.46 17.00
C SER A 555 -13.10 -17.48 16.13
N LEU A 556 -12.41 -18.01 15.11
CA LEU A 556 -12.83 -19.20 14.38
C LEU A 556 -12.84 -20.38 15.36
N SER A 557 -14.02 -20.73 15.86
CA SER A 557 -14.23 -21.97 16.62
C SER A 557 -14.88 -23.01 15.69
N ALA A 558 -14.11 -24.04 15.34
CA ALA A 558 -14.59 -25.19 14.59
C ALA A 558 -15.27 -26.19 15.54
N THR A 559 -16.59 -26.34 15.35
CA THR A 559 -17.43 -27.55 15.48
C THR A 559 -17.34 -28.45 16.73
N SER A 560 -18.50 -28.69 17.36
CA SER A 560 -19.10 -30.03 17.36
C SER A 560 -20.61 -29.97 17.62
N SER A 561 -21.36 -30.67 16.80
CA SER A 561 -22.81 -30.88 16.90
C SER A 561 -23.11 -32.10 17.77
N THR A 562 -23.99 -31.98 18.75
CA THR A 562 -24.88 -33.08 19.18
C THR A 562 -26.13 -32.48 19.85
N PRO A 563 -27.35 -33.02 19.63
CA PRO A 563 -28.59 -32.35 20.00
C PRO A 563 -29.17 -32.87 21.32
N THR A 564 -29.73 -32.02 22.19
CA THR A 564 -30.77 -32.46 23.16
C THR A 564 -31.67 -31.32 23.67
N ALA A 565 -32.96 -31.45 23.34
CA ALA A 565 -34.19 -31.19 24.12
C ALA A 565 -34.32 -30.03 25.14
N THR A 566 -35.31 -29.16 24.85
CA THR A 566 -36.46 -28.74 25.69
C THR A 566 -36.21 -28.12 27.08
N ALA A 567 -36.68 -26.86 27.29
CA ALA A 567 -37.86 -26.53 28.13
C ALA A 567 -37.87 -25.07 28.70
N THR A 568 -38.97 -24.37 28.40
CA THR A 568 -39.73 -23.37 29.21
C THR A 568 -39.13 -22.05 29.75
N GLN A 569 -39.76 -20.97 29.27
CA GLN A 569 -40.38 -19.84 30.01
C GLN A 569 -39.72 -19.32 31.30
N LYS A 570 -39.29 -18.05 31.25
CA LYS A 570 -40.05 -16.93 31.84
C LYS A 570 -39.63 -15.61 31.20
#